data_AF-A0A285AZ95-F1
#
_entry.id   AF-A0A285AZ95-F1
#
_cell.length_a   1.000
_cell.length_b   1.000
_cell.length_c   1.000
_cell.angle_alpha   90.00
_cell.angle_beta   90.00
_cell.angle_gamma   90.00
#
_symmetry.space_group_name_H-M   'P 1'
#
loop_
_entity.id
_entity.type
_entity.pdbx_description
1 polymer ?
#
loop_
_entity_poly.entity_id
_entity_poly.type
_entity_poly.pdbx_seq_one_letter_code
_entity_poly.pdbx_strand_id
1 'polypeptide(L)'
;MKIINKKGFSLLGITLVLGIGSAMTFIKFQDMKQDQEAIMANTVGAQMKQMGEAVNRYISIHFDKLSTLTSSSSQTSDPGPRTCSANGCEITYQTLVNEGLLPAGHTGVNMQKSSYKILLKRAGTTPNY
;
A
#
# COMPACT_ATOMS: atom_id res chain seq x y z
N MET A 1 -8.51 -53.67 51.28
CA MET A 1 -7.93 -52.57 50.48
C MET A 1 -8.54 -52.62 49.08
N LYS A 2 -9.31 -51.61 48.67
CA LYS A 2 -10.02 -51.61 47.38
C LYS A 2 -9.07 -51.06 46.31
N ILE A 3 -8.55 -51.93 45.44
CA ILE A 3 -7.67 -51.50 44.34
C ILE A 3 -8.56 -50.85 43.27
N ILE A 4 -8.50 -49.52 43.18
CA ILE A 4 -9.18 -48.77 42.13
C ILE A 4 -8.22 -48.72 40.94
N ASN A 5 -8.44 -49.58 39.95
CA ASN A 5 -7.72 -49.49 38.68
C ASN A 5 -8.06 -48.15 38.00
N LYS A 6 -7.14 -47.19 38.07
CA LYS A 6 -7.24 -45.95 37.29
C LYS A 6 -7.08 -46.31 35.81
N LYS A 7 -8.17 -46.35 35.05
CA LYS A 7 -8.13 -46.56 33.59
C LYS A 7 -7.32 -45.39 32.99
N GLY A 8 -6.11 -45.66 32.53
CA GLY A 8 -5.31 -44.70 31.77
C GLY A 8 -5.93 -44.42 30.41
N PHE A 9 -5.53 -43.32 29.78
CA PHE A 9 -5.95 -43.02 28.41
C PHE A 9 -5.47 -44.11 27.44
N SER A 10 -6.37 -44.60 26.59
CA SER A 10 -6.02 -45.50 25.49
C SER A 10 -5.18 -44.76 24.44
N LEU A 11 -4.24 -45.45 23.81
CA LEU A 11 -3.43 -44.92 22.70
C LEU A 11 -4.31 -44.30 21.60
N LEU A 12 -5.45 -44.93 21.30
CA LEU A 12 -6.44 -44.44 20.33
C LEU A 12 -7.07 -43.11 20.77
N GLY A 13 -7.33 -42.94 22.07
CA GLY A 13 -7.90 -41.70 22.61
C GLY A 13 -6.92 -40.53 22.53
N ILE A 14 -5.63 -40.80 22.76
CA ILE A 14 -4.58 -39.78 22.66
C ILE A 14 -4.38 -39.33 21.21
N THR A 15 -4.30 -40.27 20.26
CA THR A 15 -4.11 -39.91 18.84
C THR A 15 -5.33 -39.18 18.27
N LEU A 16 -6.55 -39.55 18.69
CA LEU A 16 -7.77 -38.86 18.30
C LEU A 16 -7.78 -37.39 18.78
N VAL A 17 -7.49 -37.16 20.07
CA VAL A 17 -7.47 -35.81 20.65
C VAL A 17 -6.36 -34.95 20.03
N LEU A 18 -5.18 -35.52 19.80
CA LEU A 18 -4.08 -34.83 19.11
C LEU A 18 -4.45 -34.48 17.66
N GLY A 19 -5.10 -35.39 16.94
CA GLY A 19 -5.58 -35.16 15.57
C GLY A 19 -6.59 -34.01 15.50
N ILE A 20 -7.63 -34.05 16.33
CA ILE A 20 -8.65 -32.98 16.37
C ILE A 20 -8.04 -31.64 16.79
N GLY A 21 -7.16 -31.64 17.80
CA GLY A 21 -6.46 -30.44 18.26
C GLY A 21 -5.63 -29.79 17.15
N SER A 22 -4.84 -30.58 16.42
CA SER A 22 -4.03 -30.08 15.30
C SER A 22 -4.90 -29.49 14.18
N ALA A 23 -5.98 -30.17 13.77
CA ALA A 23 -6.89 -29.67 12.73
C ALA A 23 -7.53 -28.31 13.11
N MET A 24 -7.97 -28.15 14.37
CA MET A 24 -8.52 -26.88 14.86
C MET A 24 -7.47 -25.75 14.82
N THR A 25 -6.21 -26.04 15.17
CA THR A 25 -5.14 -25.03 15.09
C THR A 25 -4.84 -24.62 13.65
N PHE A 26 -4.87 -25.55 12.69
CA PHE A 26 -4.66 -25.23 11.27
C PHE A 26 -5.80 -24.39 10.68
N ILE A 27 -7.05 -24.64 11.09
CA ILE A 27 -8.20 -23.80 10.68
C ILE A 27 -7.99 -22.36 11.20
N LYS A 28 -7.66 -22.20 12.48
CA LYS A 28 -7.40 -20.88 13.08
C LYS A 28 -6.22 -20.15 12.45
N PHE A 29 -5.18 -20.88 12.04
CA PHE A 29 -4.04 -20.29 11.34
C PHE A 29 -4.43 -19.74 9.96
N GLN A 30 -5.31 -20.44 9.24
CA GLN A 30 -5.82 -19.97 7.95
C GLN A 30 -6.68 -18.71 8.11
N ASP A 31 -7.60 -18.70 9.08
CA ASP A 31 -8.40 -17.51 9.41
C ASP A 31 -7.48 -16.31 9.73
N MET A 32 -6.49 -16.50 10.59
CA MET A 32 -5.53 -15.44 10.96
C MET A 32 -4.73 -14.93 9.76
N LYS A 33 -4.35 -15.81 8.83
CA LYS A 33 -3.65 -15.40 7.60
C LYS A 33 -4.55 -14.55 6.72
N GLN A 34 -5.81 -14.95 6.55
CA GLN A 34 -6.79 -14.20 5.77
C GLN A 34 -7.04 -12.80 6.38
N ASP A 35 -7.16 -12.72 7.71
CA ASP A 35 -7.30 -11.44 8.40
C ASP A 35 -6.08 -10.54 8.20
N GLN A 36 -4.86 -11.11 8.24
CA GLN A 36 -3.63 -10.36 7.94
C GLN A 36 -3.62 -9.82 6.51
N GLU A 37 -4.04 -10.60 5.53
CA GLU A 37 -4.15 -10.16 4.14
C GLU A 37 -5.16 -9.01 3.99
N ALA A 38 -6.31 -9.10 4.67
CA ALA A 38 -7.32 -8.05 4.67
C ALA A 38 -6.83 -6.73 5.33
N ILE A 39 -6.16 -6.84 6.49
CA ILE A 39 -5.56 -5.68 7.17
C ILE A 39 -4.49 -5.04 6.29
N MET A 40 -3.63 -5.86 5.67
CA MET A 40 -2.60 -5.38 4.76
C MET A 40 -3.20 -4.64 3.57
N ALA A 41 -4.23 -5.20 2.93
CA ALA A 41 -4.93 -4.59 1.80
C ALA A 41 -5.55 -3.23 2.17
N ASN A 42 -6.24 -3.16 3.33
CA ASN A 42 -6.83 -1.91 3.82
C ASN A 42 -5.78 -0.83 4.06
N THR A 43 -4.64 -1.21 4.63
CA THR A 43 -3.58 -0.24 4.94
C THR A 43 -2.87 0.22 3.67
N VAL A 44 -2.59 -0.68 2.72
CA VAL A 44 -2.07 -0.30 1.39
C VAL A 44 -3.06 0.60 0.67
N GLY A 45 -4.36 0.30 0.75
CA GLY A 45 -5.43 1.15 0.19
C GLY A 45 -5.44 2.56 0.80
N ALA A 46 -5.29 2.67 2.12
CA ALA A 46 -5.17 3.96 2.80
C ALA A 46 -3.92 4.74 2.36
N GLN A 47 -2.77 4.07 2.22
CA GLN A 47 -1.56 4.69 1.69
C GLN A 47 -1.74 5.15 0.24
N MET A 48 -2.40 4.35 -0.61
CA MET A 48 -2.73 4.74 -1.99
C MET A 48 -3.66 5.95 -2.05
N LYS A 49 -4.64 6.03 -1.15
CA LYS A 49 -5.53 7.19 -1.03
C LYS A 49 -4.74 8.45 -0.67
N GLN A 50 -3.86 8.39 0.33
CA GLN A 50 -3.00 9.51 0.72
C GLN A 50 -2.12 9.98 -0.45
N MET A 51 -1.52 9.04 -1.19
CA MET A 51 -0.74 9.36 -2.39
C MET A 51 -1.62 10.03 -3.45
N GLY A 52 -2.82 9.52 -3.70
CA GLY A 52 -3.78 10.10 -4.66
C GLY A 52 -4.20 11.52 -4.28
N GLU A 53 -4.47 11.79 -3.00
CA GLU A 53 -4.80 13.12 -2.51
C GLU A 53 -3.64 14.10 -2.66
N ALA A 54 -2.41 13.68 -2.36
CA ALA A 54 -1.21 14.49 -2.57
C ALA A 54 -0.98 14.79 -4.06
N VAL A 55 -1.14 13.79 -4.93
CA VAL A 55 -1.06 13.98 -6.39
C VAL A 55 -2.16 14.92 -6.89
N ASN A 56 -3.39 14.81 -6.39
CA ASN A 56 -4.47 15.70 -6.79
C ASN A 56 -4.20 17.16 -6.40
N ARG A 57 -3.64 17.39 -5.21
CA ARG A 57 -3.18 18.73 -4.80
C ARG A 57 -2.05 19.23 -5.69
N TYR A 58 -1.08 18.38 -6.03
CA TYR A 58 0.00 18.72 -6.95
C TYR A 58 -0.54 19.15 -8.32
N ILE A 59 -1.51 18.41 -8.87
CA ILE A 59 -2.17 18.77 -10.13
C ILE A 59 -2.83 20.14 -10.05
N SER A 60 -3.53 20.42 -8.93
CA SER A 60 -4.21 21.69 -8.74
C SER A 60 -3.25 22.88 -8.64
N ILE A 61 -2.08 22.70 -8.01
CA ILE A 61 -1.08 23.76 -7.83
C ILE A 61 -0.34 24.03 -9.15
N HIS A 62 0.00 22.96 -9.88
CA HIS A 62 0.83 23.03 -11.09
C HIS A 62 0.04 22.86 -12.38
N PHE A 63 -1.26 23.16 -12.37
CA PHE A 63 -2.15 22.92 -13.50
C PHE A 63 -1.60 23.54 -14.79
N ASP A 64 -1.20 24.81 -14.76
CA ASP A 64 -0.66 25.53 -15.92
C ASP A 64 0.60 24.88 -16.50
N LYS A 65 1.45 24.32 -15.65
CA LYS A 65 2.68 23.66 -16.08
C LYS A 65 2.40 22.26 -16.62
N LEU A 66 1.43 21.55 -16.04
CA LEU A 66 1.01 20.24 -16.49
C LEU A 66 0.23 20.30 -17.81
N SER A 67 -0.61 21.32 -17.99
CA SER A 67 -1.39 21.54 -19.21
C SER A 67 -0.48 21.87 -20.40
N THR A 68 0.60 22.60 -20.16
CA THR A 68 1.63 22.96 -21.15
C THR A 68 2.73 21.91 -21.30
N LEU A 69 2.70 20.82 -20.53
CA LEU A 69 3.73 19.77 -20.53
C LEU A 69 5.15 20.33 -20.25
N THR A 70 5.25 21.27 -19.31
CA THR A 70 6.51 21.93 -18.95
C THR A 70 7.30 21.12 -17.93
N SER A 71 8.50 20.67 -18.29
CA SER A 71 9.42 19.99 -17.36
C SER A 71 10.06 20.95 -16.34
N SER A 72 10.43 20.42 -15.17
CA SER A 72 11.20 21.10 -14.12
C SER A 72 12.28 20.19 -13.56
N SER A 73 13.42 20.78 -13.17
CA SER A 73 14.56 20.09 -12.57
C SER A 73 14.79 20.50 -11.11
N SER A 74 13.72 20.75 -10.35
CA SER A 74 13.78 21.14 -8.91
C SER A 74 14.39 22.54 -8.69
N GLN A 75 13.78 23.56 -9.27
CA GLN A 75 14.19 24.96 -9.08
C GLN A 75 13.50 25.58 -7.86
N THR A 76 14.03 26.68 -7.32
CA THR A 76 13.48 27.35 -6.12
C THR A 76 12.01 27.78 -6.27
N SER A 77 11.56 28.09 -7.49
CA SER A 77 10.16 28.42 -7.80
C SER A 77 9.30 27.24 -8.27
N ASP A 78 9.92 26.08 -8.55
CA ASP A 78 9.26 24.83 -8.96
C ASP A 78 10.05 23.65 -8.33
N PRO A 79 9.82 23.38 -7.02
CA PRO A 79 10.66 22.51 -6.18
C PRO A 79 10.74 21.05 -6.63
N GLY A 80 9.81 20.63 -7.48
CA GLY A 80 9.70 19.26 -7.94
C GLY A 80 10.53 19.00 -9.20
N PRO A 81 11.28 17.88 -9.29
CA PRO A 81 11.61 17.35 -10.59
C PRO A 81 10.31 16.82 -11.21
N ARG A 82 9.97 17.37 -12.38
CA ARG A 82 8.84 16.96 -13.21
C ARG A 82 9.35 16.74 -14.62
N THR A 83 9.22 15.52 -15.13
CA THR A 83 9.67 15.20 -16.48
C THR A 83 8.47 15.05 -17.39
N CYS A 84 8.24 16.03 -18.26
CA CYS A 84 7.15 16.00 -19.21
C CYS A 84 7.62 15.54 -20.60
N SER A 85 6.72 14.82 -21.27
CA SER A 85 6.85 14.32 -22.64
C SER A 85 5.59 14.70 -23.42
N ALA A 86 5.54 14.41 -24.72
CA ALA A 86 4.36 14.66 -25.55
C ALA A 86 3.06 13.98 -25.03
N ASN A 87 3.19 12.93 -24.22
CA ASN A 87 2.07 12.10 -23.75
C ASN A 87 1.68 12.37 -22.28
N GLY A 88 2.41 13.24 -21.57
CA GLY A 88 2.18 13.49 -20.15
C GLY A 88 3.47 13.72 -19.36
N CYS A 89 3.30 13.94 -18.05
CA CYS A 89 4.38 14.20 -17.10
C CYS A 89 4.55 13.08 -16.09
N GLU A 90 5.79 12.70 -15.81
CA GLU A 90 6.17 11.78 -14.75
C GLU A 90 6.71 12.58 -13.56
N ILE A 91 6.23 12.26 -12.37
CA ILE A 91 6.75 12.79 -11.10
C ILE A 91 7.04 11.64 -10.15
N THR A 92 7.84 11.93 -9.12
CA THR A 92 8.18 10.96 -8.08
C THR A 92 7.52 11.32 -6.76
N TYR A 93 7.49 10.39 -5.80
CA TYR A 93 7.06 10.71 -4.44
C TYR A 93 7.93 11.81 -3.81
N GLN A 94 9.22 11.88 -4.19
CA GLN A 94 10.13 12.90 -3.71
C GLN A 94 9.68 14.31 -4.14
N THR A 95 9.12 14.44 -5.35
CA THR A 95 8.51 15.69 -5.82
C THR A 95 7.41 16.15 -4.85
N LEU A 96 6.52 15.24 -4.46
CA LEU A 96 5.44 15.55 -3.52
C LEU A 96 5.94 15.87 -2.10
N VAL A 97 7.05 15.26 -1.67
CA VAL A 97 7.70 15.56 -0.39
C VAL A 97 8.35 16.95 -0.42
N ASN A 98 9.08 17.30 -1.49
CA ASN A 98 9.71 18.60 -1.66
C ASN A 98 8.68 19.75 -1.70
N GLU A 99 7.50 19.47 -2.23
CA GLU A 99 6.36 20.40 -2.29
C GLU A 99 5.56 20.46 -0.97
N GLY A 100 5.91 19.65 0.04
CA GLY A 100 5.21 19.59 1.31
C GLY A 100 3.82 18.92 1.25
N LEU A 101 3.53 18.20 0.17
CA LEU A 101 2.27 17.48 -0.04
C LEU A 101 2.28 16.08 0.59
N LEU A 102 3.47 15.53 0.82
CA LEU A 102 3.69 14.31 1.60
C LEU A 102 4.64 14.59 2.79
N PRO A 103 4.53 13.81 3.89
CA PRO A 103 5.45 13.93 5.02
C PRO A 103 6.90 13.67 4.62
N ALA A 104 7.85 14.37 5.23
CA ALA A 104 9.29 14.23 4.95
C ALA A 104 9.85 12.81 5.16
N GLY A 105 9.20 11.99 6.01
CA GLY A 105 9.55 10.60 6.24
C GLY A 105 8.95 9.58 5.26
N HIS A 106 8.26 10.03 4.20
CA HIS A 106 7.64 9.12 3.25
C HIS A 106 8.71 8.42 2.38
N THR A 107 8.70 7.09 2.38
CA THR A 107 9.74 6.25 1.75
C THR A 107 9.44 5.83 0.31
N GLY A 108 8.28 6.22 -0.23
CA GLY A 108 7.89 5.91 -1.61
C GLY A 108 7.54 4.44 -1.87
N VAL A 109 7.44 3.63 -0.82
CA VAL A 109 7.04 2.22 -0.87
C VAL A 109 5.85 1.97 0.06
N ASN A 110 4.93 1.13 -0.40
CA ASN A 110 3.79 0.69 0.40
C ASN A 110 4.19 -0.45 1.37
N MET A 111 3.28 -0.87 2.23
CA MET A 111 3.54 -2.00 3.16
C MET A 111 3.82 -3.34 2.46
N GLN A 112 3.42 -3.50 1.19
CA GLN A 112 3.78 -4.64 0.33
C GLN A 112 5.15 -4.48 -0.35
N LYS A 113 5.93 -3.45 0.01
CA LYS A 113 7.22 -3.10 -0.59
C LYS A 113 7.13 -2.75 -2.09
N SER A 114 5.94 -2.38 -2.55
CA SER A 114 5.72 -1.90 -3.91
C SER A 114 5.94 -0.40 -3.98
N SER A 115 6.72 0.06 -4.97
CA SER A 115 7.00 1.46 -5.21
C SER A 115 5.87 2.15 -5.98
N TYR A 116 5.68 3.45 -5.74
CA TYR A 116 4.72 4.26 -6.50
C TYR A 116 5.34 4.84 -7.77
N LYS A 117 4.63 4.71 -8.90
CA LYS A 117 4.93 5.43 -10.13
C LYS A 117 3.77 6.38 -10.45
N ILE A 118 4.05 7.68 -10.55
CA ILE A 118 3.03 8.72 -10.77
C ILE A 118 3.15 9.24 -12.20
N LEU A 119 2.13 8.98 -13.00
CA LEU A 119 2.04 9.41 -14.40
C LEU A 119 0.81 10.31 -14.58
N LEU A 120 1.07 11.55 -14.95
CA LEU A 120 0.09 12.59 -15.21
C LEU A 120 -0.13 12.70 -16.71
N LYS A 121 -1.15 12.03 -17.23
CA LYS A 121 -1.49 12.09 -18.65
C LYS A 121 -2.39 13.27 -18.93
N ARG A 122 -2.07 14.01 -19.99
CA ARG A 122 -2.96 15.02 -20.58
C ARG A 122 -3.77 14.35 -21.68
N ALA A 123 -5.08 14.43 -21.60
CA ALA A 123 -5.99 13.98 -22.65
C ALA A 123 -6.76 15.18 -23.23
N GLY A 124 -6.98 15.18 -24.54
CA GLY A 124 -7.63 16.28 -25.27
C GLY A 124 -6.66 17.15 -26.06
N THR A 125 -7.15 17.71 -27.17
CA THR A 125 -6.41 18.62 -28.07
C THR A 125 -6.79 20.08 -27.90
N THR A 126 -7.84 20.36 -27.13
CA THR A 126 -8.37 21.70 -26.91
C THR A 126 -7.62 22.38 -25.75
N PRO A 127 -7.07 23.58 -25.95
CA PRO A 127 -6.58 24.38 -24.84
C PRO A 127 -7.77 24.75 -23.94
N ASN A 128 -7.64 24.55 -22.63
CA ASN A 128 -8.52 25.23 -21.68
C ASN A 128 -8.05 26.69 -21.66
N TYR A 129 -8.69 27.53 -22.48
CA TYR A 129 -8.57 28.99 -22.40
C TYR A 129 -9.51 29.51 -21.32
#